data_AF-A0A6B3PIV3-F1
#
_entry.id   AF-A0A6B3PIV3-F1
#
_cell.length_a   1.000
_cell.length_b   1.000
_cell.length_c   1.000
_cell.angle_alpha   90.00
_cell.angle_beta   90.00
_cell.angle_gamma   90.00
#
_symmetry.space_group_name_H-M   'P 1'
#
loop_
_entity.id
_entity.type
_entity.pdbx_description
1 polymer ?
#
loop_
_entity_poly.entity_id
_entity_poly.type
_entity_poly.pdbx_seq_one_letter_code
_entity_poly.pdbx_strand_id
1 'polypeptide(L)'
;MQHSSTLYLHPTIAEYAKMLVDKMPGNLSKVYFVNSGSEANDLAMLMARVYTQNFDIITLRNGYHGMAGQTMGLTSQNTWKYPIPHNFGIHHAINADPERGYWSHDDDNITDKYANDVKNLIEQATCGNIAAFITEVGFKSLGVDQSNKFYVFQR
;
A
#
# COMPACT_ATOMS: atom_id res chain seq x y z
N MET A 1 19.24 0.49 -20.89
CA MET A 1 18.27 -0.52 -20.41
C MET A 1 17.23 -0.69 -21.51
N GLN A 2 17.15 -1.85 -22.14
CA GLN A 2 16.20 -2.13 -23.22
C GLN A 2 14.93 -2.70 -22.59
N HIS A 3 13.77 -2.10 -22.88
CA HIS A 3 12.47 -2.63 -22.50
C HIS A 3 12.25 -3.96 -23.25
N SER A 4 12.23 -5.07 -22.51
CA SER A 4 11.83 -6.38 -23.05
C SER A 4 10.35 -6.56 -22.75
N SER A 5 9.51 -6.44 -23.78
CA SER A 5 8.08 -6.68 -23.62
C SER A 5 7.86 -8.13 -23.22
N THR A 6 7.04 -8.36 -22.19
CA THR A 6 6.56 -9.71 -21.81
C THR A 6 5.71 -10.38 -22.89
N LEU A 7 5.40 -9.67 -23.98
CA LEU A 7 4.83 -10.25 -25.20
C LEU A 7 5.74 -11.34 -25.79
N TYR A 8 7.06 -11.25 -25.60
CA TYR A 8 8.00 -12.27 -26.01
C TYR A 8 8.47 -13.05 -24.79
N LEU A 9 8.16 -14.35 -24.77
CA LEU A 9 8.49 -15.22 -23.64
C LEU A 9 10.00 -15.46 -23.59
N HIS A 10 10.65 -14.96 -22.53
CA HIS A 10 12.03 -15.30 -22.22
C HIS A 10 12.06 -16.26 -21.02
N PRO A 11 12.62 -17.48 -21.14
CA PRO A 11 12.55 -18.50 -20.09
C PRO A 11 13.12 -18.02 -18.74
N THR A 12 14.18 -17.22 -18.78
CA THR A 12 14.81 -16.64 -17.57
C THR A 12 13.85 -15.83 -16.70
N ILE A 13 12.88 -15.11 -17.29
CA ILE A 13 11.91 -14.33 -16.52
C ILE A 13 10.94 -15.27 -15.78
N ALA A 14 10.53 -16.35 -16.44
CA ALA A 14 9.65 -17.36 -15.85
C ALA A 14 10.34 -18.16 -14.74
N GLU A 15 11.60 -18.55 -14.95
CA GLU A 15 12.44 -19.20 -13.94
C GLU A 15 12.64 -18.30 -12.72
N TYR A 16 12.96 -17.02 -12.94
CA TYR A 16 13.10 -16.05 -11.86
C TYR A 16 11.79 -15.83 -11.10
N ALA A 17 10.65 -15.75 -11.80
CA ALA A 17 9.33 -15.68 -11.16
C ALA A 17 9.08 -16.90 -10.27
N LYS A 18 9.40 -18.11 -10.73
CA LYS A 18 9.28 -19.34 -9.94
C LYS A 18 10.13 -19.27 -8.67
N MET A 19 11.41 -18.91 -8.81
CA MET A 19 12.33 -18.77 -7.67
C MET A 19 11.88 -17.71 -6.65
N LEU A 20 11.22 -16.64 -7.11
CA LEU A 20 10.65 -15.63 -6.22
C LEU A 20 9.43 -16.18 -5.48
N VAL A 21 8.49 -16.81 -6.18
CA VAL A 21 7.28 -17.42 -5.58
C VAL A 21 7.66 -18.44 -4.51
N ASP A 22 8.67 -19.28 -4.77
CA ASP A 22 9.14 -20.30 -3.82
C ASP A 22 9.66 -19.70 -2.48
N LYS A 23 9.92 -18.39 -2.43
CA LYS A 23 10.36 -17.67 -1.22
C LYS A 23 9.25 -16.86 -0.55
N MET A 24 8.08 -16.71 -1.17
CA MET A 24 7.00 -15.90 -0.63
C MET A 24 6.15 -16.69 0.37
N PRO A 25 5.65 -16.06 1.43
CA PRO A 25 4.79 -16.73 2.40
C PRO A 25 3.37 -16.97 1.84
N GLY A 26 2.71 -18.00 2.39
CA GLY A 26 1.27 -18.22 2.19
C GLY A 26 0.89 -18.59 0.75
N ASN A 27 -0.10 -17.87 0.20
CA ASN A 27 -0.71 -18.14 -1.09
C ASN A 27 -0.21 -17.24 -2.23
N LEU A 28 0.87 -16.50 -2.02
CA LEU A 28 1.48 -15.62 -3.02
C LEU A 28 2.15 -16.46 -4.12
N SER A 29 1.49 -16.57 -5.27
CA SER A 29 1.86 -17.51 -6.35
C SER A 29 2.06 -16.88 -7.73
N LYS A 30 1.93 -15.55 -7.84
CA LYS A 30 2.03 -14.80 -9.09
C LYS A 30 2.97 -13.61 -8.92
N VAL A 31 3.74 -13.32 -9.96
CA VAL A 31 4.69 -12.20 -10.00
C VAL A 31 4.43 -11.38 -11.26
N TYR A 32 4.25 -10.07 -11.06
CA TYR A 32 4.22 -9.09 -12.14
C TYR A 32 5.50 -8.26 -12.05
N PHE A 33 6.33 -8.31 -13.09
CA PHE A 33 7.54 -7.51 -13.16
C PHE A 33 7.23 -6.12 -13.72
N VAL A 34 7.76 -5.12 -13.04
CA VAL A 34 7.67 -3.70 -13.40
C VAL A 34 9.03 -3.05 -13.17
N ASN A 35 9.24 -1.86 -13.70
CA ASN A 35 10.53 -1.16 -13.71
C ASN A 35 10.76 -0.29 -12.47
N SER A 36 9.73 -0.04 -11.66
CA SER A 36 9.86 0.77 -10.45
C SER A 36 8.84 0.40 -9.37
N GLY A 37 9.09 0.84 -8.15
CA GLY A 37 8.12 0.75 -7.07
C GLY A 37 6.86 1.59 -7.29
N SER A 38 6.96 2.72 -8.03
CA SER A 38 5.78 3.50 -8.41
C SER A 38 4.87 2.71 -9.36
N GLU A 39 5.45 2.03 -10.36
CA GLU A 39 4.68 1.14 -11.24
C GLU A 39 4.09 -0.05 -10.47
N ALA A 40 4.82 -0.59 -9.48
CA ALA A 40 4.34 -1.70 -8.65
C ALA A 40 3.11 -1.28 -7.82
N ASN A 41 3.17 -0.11 -7.17
CA ASN A 41 2.07 0.40 -6.38
C ASN A 41 0.88 0.82 -7.25
N ASP A 42 1.11 1.41 -8.42
CA ASP A 42 0.03 1.76 -9.35
C ASP A 42 -0.69 0.51 -9.86
N LEU A 43 0.04 -0.54 -10.26
CA LEU A 43 -0.53 -1.83 -10.65
C LEU A 43 -1.32 -2.47 -9.50
N ALA A 44 -0.82 -2.37 -8.27
CA ALA A 44 -1.53 -2.90 -7.12
C ALA A 44 -2.81 -2.14 -6.78
N MET A 45 -2.80 -0.80 -6.88
CA MET A 45 -4.02 0.00 -6.77
C MET A 45 -5.05 -0.43 -7.81
N LEU A 46 -4.62 -0.65 -9.06
CA LEU A 46 -5.48 -1.14 -10.13
C LEU A 46 -6.05 -2.52 -9.80
N MET A 47 -5.20 -3.49 -9.43
CA MET A 47 -5.63 -4.85 -9.09
C MET A 47 -6.61 -4.86 -7.92
N ALA A 48 -6.34 -4.09 -6.87
CA ALA A 48 -7.23 -3.99 -5.71
C ALA A 48 -8.60 -3.45 -6.09
N ARG A 49 -8.65 -2.32 -6.83
CA ARG A 49 -9.90 -1.72 -7.30
C ARG A 49 -10.71 -2.66 -8.19
N VAL A 50 -10.04 -3.36 -9.12
CA VAL A 50 -10.69 -4.34 -10.00
C VAL A 50 -11.20 -5.55 -9.22
N TYR A 51 -10.44 -6.05 -8.25
CA TYR A 51 -10.82 -7.22 -7.48
C TYR A 51 -11.99 -6.93 -6.54
N THR A 52 -11.93 -5.82 -5.79
CA THR A 52 -12.94 -5.50 -4.78
C THR A 52 -14.14 -4.73 -5.33
N GLN A 53 -14.05 -4.18 -6.55
CA GLN A 53 -15.03 -3.25 -7.12
C GLN A 53 -15.25 -1.98 -6.26
N ASN A 54 -14.26 -1.62 -5.45
CA ASN A 54 -14.26 -0.40 -4.62
C ASN A 54 -13.22 0.59 -5.15
N PHE A 55 -13.34 1.86 -4.77
CA PHE A 55 -12.46 2.91 -5.29
C PHE A 55 -11.45 3.43 -4.26
N ASP A 56 -11.91 3.66 -3.03
CA ASP A 56 -11.13 4.32 -1.98
C ASP A 56 -10.01 3.44 -1.44
N ILE A 57 -8.82 4.03 -1.25
CA ILE A 57 -7.65 3.39 -0.67
C ILE A 57 -7.22 4.15 0.56
N ILE A 58 -6.90 3.43 1.62
CA ILE A 58 -6.33 4.00 2.84
C ILE A 58 -4.82 3.78 2.83
N THR A 59 -4.07 4.82 3.22
CA THR A 59 -2.62 4.78 3.45
C THR A 59 -2.30 5.47 4.78
N LEU A 60 -1.06 5.38 5.25
CA LEU A 60 -0.63 6.04 6.48
C LEU A 60 0.04 7.39 6.21
N ARG A 61 -0.16 8.33 7.14
CA ARG A 61 0.68 9.54 7.20
C ARG A 61 2.15 9.16 7.31
N ASN A 62 3.05 10.01 6.78
CA ASN A 62 4.49 9.74 6.72
C ASN A 62 4.93 8.56 5.83
N GLY A 63 4.01 7.81 5.20
CA GLY A 63 4.36 6.74 4.25
C GLY A 63 4.93 7.26 2.93
N TYR A 64 5.76 6.46 2.28
CA TYR A 64 6.28 6.73 0.93
C TYR A 64 5.94 5.58 -0.02
N HIS A 65 5.22 5.90 -1.10
CA HIS A 65 4.71 4.90 -2.04
C HIS A 65 4.93 5.29 -3.51
N GLY A 66 5.83 6.24 -3.76
CA GLY A 66 6.21 6.68 -5.10
C GLY A 66 5.81 8.11 -5.43
N MET A 67 6.13 8.52 -6.66
CA MET A 67 5.93 9.89 -7.16
C MET A 67 5.29 9.96 -8.54
N ALA A 68 4.84 8.83 -9.11
CA ALA A 68 3.97 8.87 -10.29
C ALA A 68 2.57 9.40 -9.91
N GLY A 69 1.77 9.87 -10.87
CA GLY A 69 0.53 10.63 -10.62
C GLY A 69 -0.36 10.08 -9.50
N GLN A 70 -0.76 8.81 -9.56
CA GLN A 70 -1.60 8.18 -8.54
C GLN A 70 -0.82 7.86 -7.25
N THR A 71 0.40 7.36 -7.39
CA THR A 71 1.25 6.96 -6.25
C THR A 71 1.79 8.12 -5.41
N MET A 72 1.96 9.30 -5.99
CA MET A 72 2.22 10.54 -5.24
C MET A 72 1.08 10.84 -4.28
N GLY A 73 -0.13 10.39 -4.63
CA GLY A 73 -1.28 10.45 -3.76
C GLY A 73 -1.20 9.51 -2.56
N LEU A 74 -0.57 8.34 -2.70
CA LEU A 74 -0.31 7.39 -1.61
C LEU A 74 0.81 7.86 -0.68
N THR A 75 1.82 8.55 -1.23
CA THR A 75 2.90 9.17 -0.45
C THR A 75 2.33 10.27 0.44
N SER A 76 2.76 10.35 1.70
CA SER A 76 2.27 11.32 2.68
C SER A 76 3.38 12.16 3.31
N GLN A 77 4.38 12.52 2.50
CA GLN A 77 5.48 13.39 2.89
C GLN A 77 5.45 14.64 2.01
N ASN A 78 5.36 15.82 2.62
CA ASN A 78 5.21 17.08 1.88
C ASN A 78 6.39 17.37 0.93
N THR A 79 7.61 16.96 1.32
CA THR A 79 8.83 17.10 0.52
C THR A 79 8.84 16.25 -0.76
N TRP A 80 7.92 15.30 -0.88
CA TRP A 80 7.76 14.41 -2.02
C TRP A 80 6.42 14.62 -2.76
N LYS A 81 5.80 15.80 -2.58
CA LYS A 81 4.58 16.21 -3.28
C LYS A 81 4.79 17.46 -4.12
N TYR A 82 4.19 17.46 -5.29
CA TYR A 82 4.09 18.63 -6.15
C TYR A 82 2.68 19.24 -6.05
N PRO A 83 2.51 20.56 -6.28
CA PRO A 83 1.22 21.23 -6.22
C PRO A 83 0.38 20.96 -7.48
N ILE A 84 0.05 19.69 -7.70
CA ILE A 84 -0.78 19.19 -8.81
C ILE A 84 -1.92 18.35 -8.26
N PRO A 85 -3.04 18.17 -8.99
CA PRO A 85 -4.10 17.28 -8.56
C PRO A 85 -3.58 15.86 -8.31
N HIS A 86 -3.74 15.40 -7.07
CA HIS A 86 -3.38 14.05 -6.60
C HIS A 86 -4.38 13.60 -5.53
N ASN A 87 -4.20 12.43 -4.91
CA ASN A 87 -5.06 11.85 -3.85
C ASN A 87 -6.50 11.45 -4.27
N PHE A 88 -6.84 11.35 -5.56
CA PHE A 88 -8.22 10.99 -5.93
C PHE A 88 -8.57 9.55 -5.46
N GLY A 89 -9.46 9.46 -4.46
CA GLY A 89 -9.82 8.23 -3.76
C GLY A 89 -8.72 7.70 -2.83
N ILE A 90 -7.87 8.56 -2.27
CA ILE A 90 -6.79 8.17 -1.35
C ILE A 90 -6.91 8.96 -0.05
N HIS A 91 -6.98 8.24 1.07
CA HIS A 91 -7.16 8.79 2.41
C HIS A 91 -6.01 8.40 3.34
N HIS A 92 -5.60 9.32 4.21
CA HIS A 92 -4.41 9.19 5.04
C HIS A 92 -4.75 9.03 6.52
N ALA A 93 -4.75 7.80 7.00
CA ALA A 93 -4.90 7.49 8.42
C ALA A 93 -3.65 7.89 9.21
N ILE A 94 -3.79 8.09 10.51
CA ILE A 94 -2.68 8.40 11.39
C ILE A 94 -1.71 7.22 11.41
N ASN A 95 -0.43 7.53 11.27
CA ASN A 95 0.62 6.55 11.42
C ASN A 95 0.70 6.02 12.86
N ALA A 96 0.61 4.70 13.02
CA ALA A 96 0.81 4.02 14.28
C ALA A 96 2.31 3.94 14.59
N ASP A 97 2.86 5.03 15.11
CA ASP A 97 4.24 5.12 15.59
C ASP A 97 4.22 5.24 17.12
N PRO A 98 4.58 4.19 17.89
CA PRO A 98 4.56 4.25 19.34
C PRO A 98 5.57 5.23 19.96
N GLU A 99 6.58 5.67 19.19
CA GLU A 99 7.66 6.55 19.67
C GLU A 99 7.42 8.02 19.28
N ARG A 100 6.84 8.25 18.10
CA ARG A 100 6.65 9.61 17.54
C ARG A 100 5.22 9.92 17.12
N GLY A 101 4.30 9.00 17.36
CA GLY A 101 2.90 9.12 16.98
C GLY A 101 2.11 10.02 17.93
N TYR A 102 0.84 10.19 17.59
CA TYR A 102 -0.10 10.98 18.40
C TYR A 102 -0.37 10.36 19.77
N TRP A 103 -0.30 9.03 19.85
CA TRP A 103 -0.41 8.26 21.08
C TRP A 103 0.90 7.53 21.32
N SER A 104 1.34 7.56 22.57
CA SER A 104 2.60 6.99 23.02
C SER A 104 2.42 5.54 23.47
N HIS A 105 3.51 4.79 23.60
CA HIS A 105 3.44 3.42 24.12
C HIS A 105 2.86 3.33 25.55
N ASP A 106 2.91 4.42 26.31
CA ASP A 106 2.38 4.51 27.67
C ASP A 106 0.86 4.73 27.71
N ASP A 107 0.24 4.97 26.56
CA ASP A 107 -1.21 5.10 26.44
C ASP A 107 -1.91 3.74 26.52
N ASP A 108 -2.87 3.63 27.45
CA ASP A 108 -3.79 2.50 27.47
C ASP A 108 -4.52 2.36 26.13
N ASN A 109 -4.63 1.11 25.66
CA ASN A 109 -5.33 0.73 24.44
C ASN A 109 -4.87 1.50 23.19
N ILE A 110 -3.57 1.78 23.06
CA ILE A 110 -2.97 2.46 21.90
C ILE A 110 -3.39 1.84 20.55
N THR A 111 -3.47 0.51 20.46
CA THR A 111 -3.93 -0.20 19.25
C THR A 111 -5.34 0.20 18.86
N ASP A 112 -6.26 0.25 19.83
CA ASP A 112 -7.66 0.60 19.59
C ASP A 112 -7.78 2.06 19.14
N LYS A 113 -6.96 2.97 19.67
CA LYS A 113 -6.95 4.37 19.25
C LYS A 113 -6.61 4.51 17.76
N TYR A 114 -5.55 3.84 17.30
CA TYR A 114 -5.17 3.83 15.89
C TYR A 114 -6.17 3.07 15.00
N ALA A 115 -6.71 1.94 15.47
CA ALA A 115 -7.73 1.21 14.73
C ALA A 115 -9.03 2.04 14.57
N ASN A 116 -9.41 2.78 15.61
CA ASN A 116 -10.56 3.68 15.57
C ASN A 116 -10.35 4.86 14.62
N ASP A 117 -9.13 5.40 14.50
CA ASP A 117 -8.83 6.42 13.47
C ASP A 117 -9.10 5.89 12.05
N VAL A 118 -8.62 4.68 11.74
CA VAL A 118 -8.88 4.03 10.45
C VAL A 118 -10.38 3.79 10.24
N LYS A 119 -11.08 3.30 11.28
CA LYS A 119 -12.52 3.06 11.22
C LYS A 119 -13.29 4.35 10.94
N ASN A 120 -13.01 5.41 11.70
CA ASN A 120 -13.63 6.73 11.52
C ASN A 120 -13.36 7.27 10.12
N LEU A 121 -12.14 7.08 9.60
CA LEU A 121 -11.79 7.51 8.25
C LEU A 121 -12.63 6.79 7.19
N ILE A 122 -12.83 5.49 7.33
CA ILE A 122 -13.69 4.70 6.43
C ILE A 122 -15.14 5.20 6.50
N GLU A 123 -15.68 5.39 7.71
CA GLU A 123 -17.08 5.80 7.92
C GLU A 123 -17.37 7.23 7.43
N GLN A 124 -16.40 8.14 7.52
CA GLN A 124 -16.61 9.56 7.24
C GLN A 124 -16.14 9.99 5.84
N ALA A 125 -15.16 9.31 5.25
CA ALA A 125 -14.52 9.75 4.00
C ALA A 125 -14.77 8.80 2.81
N THR A 126 -15.42 7.65 3.03
CA THR A 126 -15.69 6.65 1.98
C THR A 126 -17.16 6.22 2.00
N CYS A 127 -17.55 5.33 1.08
CA CYS A 127 -18.87 4.69 1.11
C CYS A 127 -18.99 3.54 2.12
N GLY A 128 -18.04 3.40 3.04
CA GLY A 128 -17.93 2.29 3.99
C GLY A 128 -17.16 1.09 3.44
N ASN A 129 -16.78 1.10 2.16
CA ASN A 129 -16.01 0.04 1.52
C ASN A 129 -14.73 0.62 0.90
N ILE A 130 -13.63 -0.12 1.01
CA ILE A 130 -12.32 0.26 0.49
C ILE A 130 -11.79 -0.79 -0.48
N ALA A 131 -10.94 -0.36 -1.40
CA ALA A 131 -10.20 -1.25 -2.30
C ALA A 131 -8.99 -1.86 -1.61
N ALA A 132 -8.24 -1.05 -0.86
CA ALA A 132 -7.03 -1.50 -0.20
C ALA A 132 -6.67 -0.63 1.01
N PHE A 133 -5.81 -1.19 1.86
CA PHE A 133 -4.99 -0.47 2.81
C PHE A 133 -3.54 -0.72 2.44
N ILE A 134 -2.78 0.33 2.13
CA ILE A 134 -1.39 0.23 1.69
C ILE A 134 -0.48 0.80 2.79
N THR A 135 0.55 0.05 3.16
CA THR A 135 1.50 0.43 4.21
C THR A 135 2.85 -0.27 4.01
N GLU A 136 3.92 0.28 4.56
CA GLU A 136 5.26 -0.29 4.54
C GLU A 136 5.46 -1.23 5.74
N VAL A 137 6.14 -2.36 5.53
CA VAL A 137 6.53 -3.25 6.62
C VAL A 137 7.75 -2.65 7.32
N GLY A 138 7.55 -2.05 8.50
CA GLY A 138 8.65 -1.44 9.25
C GLY A 138 8.23 -0.21 10.05
N PHE A 139 7.12 0.44 9.69
CA PHE A 139 6.37 1.19 10.69
C PHE A 139 5.86 0.17 11.72
N LYS A 140 6.08 0.41 13.01
CA LYS A 140 5.62 -0.46 14.10
C LYS A 140 4.08 -0.42 14.17
N SER A 141 3.39 -0.91 13.14
CA SER A 141 1.93 -0.95 13.11
C SER A 141 1.47 -1.96 14.14
N LEU A 142 0.91 -1.45 15.23
CA LEU A 142 0.36 -2.25 16.32
C LEU A 142 -0.88 -3.00 15.82
N GLY A 143 -0.69 -4.20 15.28
CA GLY A 143 -1.72 -5.25 15.23
C GLY A 143 -3.05 -4.93 14.55
N VAL A 144 -3.09 -4.05 13.54
CA VAL A 144 -4.31 -3.89 12.72
C VAL A 144 -4.56 -5.21 11.99
N ASP A 145 -5.71 -5.85 12.22
CA ASP A 145 -6.09 -7.12 11.59
C ASP A 145 -5.88 -7.06 10.06
N GLN A 146 -5.00 -7.95 9.62
CA GLN A 146 -4.38 -8.03 8.29
C GLN A 146 -5.07 -9.09 7.41
N SER A 147 -6.16 -9.69 7.87
CA SER A 147 -6.75 -10.90 7.29
C SER A 147 -7.35 -10.75 5.89
N ASN A 148 -7.64 -9.53 5.40
CA ASN A 148 -8.44 -9.32 4.17
C ASN A 148 -7.92 -8.24 3.20
N LYS A 149 -6.62 -7.90 3.21
CA LYS A 149 -6.11 -6.78 2.38
C LYS A 149 -5.01 -7.22 1.42
N PHE A 150 -5.05 -6.71 0.19
CA PHE A 150 -3.99 -6.91 -0.80
C PHE A 150 -2.69 -6.26 -0.31
N TYR A 151 -1.63 -7.07 -0.15
CA TYR A 151 -0.32 -6.60 0.26
C TYR A 151 0.56 -6.29 -0.94
N VAL A 152 1.15 -5.09 -0.94
CA VAL A 152 2.28 -4.76 -1.81
C VAL A 152 3.46 -4.56 -0.90
N PHE A 153 4.37 -5.54 -0.90
CA PHE A 153 5.64 -5.40 -0.20
C PHE A 153 6.58 -4.61 -1.11
N GLN A 154 6.83 -3.35 -0.76
CA GLN A 154 7.96 -2.62 -1.29
C GLN A 154 9.13 -2.79 -0.30
N ARG A 155 10.31 -3.14 -0.83
CA ARG A 155 11.53 -3.36 -0.06
C ARG A 155 12.31 -2.07 0.12
#